data_AF-A0A7S0T3N4-F1
#
_entry.id   AF-A0A7S0T3N4-F1
#
_cell.length_a   1.000
_cell.length_b   1.000
_cell.length_c   1.000
_cell.angle_alpha   90.00
_cell.angle_beta   90.00
_cell.angle_gamma   90.00
#
_symmetry.space_group_name_H-M   'P 1'
#
loop_
_entity.id
_entity.type
_entity.pdbx_description
1 polymer ?
#
loop_
_entity_poly.entity_id
_entity_poly.type
_entity_poly.pdbx_seq_one_letter_code
_entity_poly.pdbx_strand_id
1 'polypeptide(L)'
;AVHDAVEKQVVRLEGGRDLTKTWIHVDMDAFYAAVHTLERPELAHVPMAVGGMSMICTANYEARKFGVRSAMPGFIARKLCPHLVFCATDFSKYRHYAGMTREVFRRYDVDFDAGSLDEAYLEVSAYMARTGMTPDAVAAEVRAAVRKETGGLTCSAGVAPTRRLAKVCSDMNKPDGQKVVGADRTEVLALLASLPVRKIGGIGKVQERGLAAFGV
;
A
#
# COMPACT_ATOMS: atom_id res chain seq x y z
N ALA A 1 13.50 35.04 12.85
CA ALA A 1 14.45 34.56 11.82
C ALA A 1 14.06 33.20 11.26
N VAL A 2 14.22 32.08 11.99
CA VAL A 2 13.85 30.74 11.48
C VAL A 2 12.33 30.59 11.31
N HIS A 3 11.55 31.02 12.30
CA HIS A 3 10.08 30.97 12.24
C HIS A 3 9.54 31.71 11.01
N ASP A 4 9.96 32.96 10.80
CA ASP A 4 9.52 33.77 9.64
C ASP A 4 9.92 33.13 8.30
N ALA A 5 11.08 32.46 8.24
CA ALA A 5 11.51 31.73 7.05
C ALA A 5 10.62 30.51 6.78
N VAL A 6 10.22 29.79 7.84
CA VAL A 6 9.28 28.65 7.74
C VAL A 6 7.89 29.12 7.31
N GLU A 7 7.36 30.20 7.90
CA GLU A 7 6.06 30.77 7.50
C GLU A 7 6.03 31.18 6.03
N LYS A 8 7.09 31.87 5.55
CA LYS A 8 7.23 32.21 4.12
C LYS A 8 7.23 30.97 3.23
N GLN A 9 7.89 29.89 3.67
CA GLN A 9 7.92 28.64 2.94
C GLN A 9 6.54 27.96 2.93
N VAL A 10 5.80 27.98 4.04
CA VAL A 10 4.44 27.43 4.13
C VAL A 10 3.51 28.17 3.17
N VAL A 11 3.49 29.50 3.19
CA VAL A 11 2.69 30.31 2.27
C VAL A 11 3.03 29.99 0.80
N ARG A 12 4.32 29.87 0.48
CA ARG A 12 4.76 29.51 -0.86
C ARG A 12 4.29 28.12 -1.30
N LEU A 13 4.37 27.13 -0.41
CA LEU A 13 3.93 25.75 -0.71
C LEU A 13 2.40 25.65 -0.81
N GLU A 14 1.65 26.36 0.05
CA GLU A 14 0.19 26.43 -0.02
C GLU A 14 -0.28 27.13 -1.31
N GLY A 15 0.37 28.23 -1.71
CA GLY A 15 0.07 28.93 -2.95
C GLY A 15 0.35 28.12 -4.22
N GLY A 16 1.24 27.14 -4.14
CA GLY A 16 1.56 26.20 -5.24
C GLY A 16 0.84 24.85 -5.13
N ARG A 17 -0.14 24.71 -4.24
CA ARG A 17 -0.84 23.43 -4.03
C ARG A 17 -1.68 23.07 -5.27
N ASP A 18 -1.41 21.91 -5.83
CA ASP A 18 -2.19 21.32 -6.91
C ASP A 18 -3.03 20.15 -6.38
N LEU A 19 -4.36 20.23 -6.56
CA LEU A 19 -5.32 19.19 -6.22
C LEU A 19 -6.09 18.69 -7.46
N THR A 20 -5.65 19.05 -8.67
CA THR A 20 -6.33 18.71 -9.92
C THR A 20 -6.11 17.25 -10.35
N LYS A 21 -5.06 16.62 -9.81
CA LYS A 21 -4.69 15.24 -10.10
C LYS A 21 -5.39 14.28 -9.15
N THR A 22 -5.74 13.10 -9.64
CA THR A 22 -6.27 12.01 -8.83
C THR A 22 -5.34 10.83 -8.95
N TRP A 23 -4.64 10.52 -7.86
CA TRP A 23 -3.72 9.40 -7.78
C TRP A 23 -4.38 8.21 -7.11
N ILE A 24 -4.20 7.03 -7.68
CA ILE A 24 -4.47 5.75 -7.03
C ILE A 24 -3.14 5.08 -6.71
N HIS A 25 -2.92 4.75 -5.44
CA HIS A 25 -1.89 3.80 -5.05
C HIS A 25 -2.52 2.43 -4.84
N VAL A 26 -2.02 1.42 -5.55
CA VAL A 26 -2.45 0.03 -5.42
C VAL A 26 -1.36 -0.76 -4.72
N ASP A 27 -1.74 -1.61 -3.76
CA ASP A 27 -0.82 -2.43 -2.97
C ASP A 27 -1.44 -3.83 -2.76
N MET A 28 -0.80 -4.87 -3.30
CA MET A 28 -1.31 -6.25 -3.23
C MET A 28 -1.29 -6.77 -1.79
N ASP A 29 -2.38 -7.40 -1.37
CA ASP A 29 -2.52 -7.83 0.03
C ASP A 29 -1.67 -9.07 0.32
N ALA A 30 -0.65 -8.91 1.17
CA ALA A 30 0.28 -9.98 1.54
C ALA A 30 0.84 -10.76 0.32
N PHE A 31 1.19 -10.04 -0.74
CA PHE A 31 1.40 -10.54 -2.11
C PHE A 31 2.03 -11.94 -2.23
N TYR A 32 3.26 -12.13 -1.77
CA TYR A 32 3.92 -13.44 -1.95
C TYR A 32 3.19 -14.57 -1.22
N ALA A 33 2.63 -14.31 -0.02
CA ALA A 33 1.85 -15.32 0.68
C ALA A 33 0.52 -15.60 -0.05
N ALA A 34 -0.15 -14.56 -0.55
CA ALA A 34 -1.38 -14.71 -1.33
C ALA A 34 -1.16 -15.54 -2.62
N VAL A 35 -0.01 -15.35 -3.31
CA VAL A 35 0.37 -16.18 -4.46
C VAL A 35 0.49 -17.66 -4.09
N HIS A 36 1.13 -17.98 -2.96
CA HIS A 36 1.22 -19.37 -2.48
C HIS A 36 -0.15 -19.92 -2.08
N THR A 37 -1.00 -19.11 -1.44
CA THR A 37 -2.37 -19.49 -1.06
C THR A 37 -3.25 -19.76 -2.28
N LEU A 38 -3.06 -19.02 -3.38
CA LEU A 38 -3.85 -19.22 -4.60
C LEU A 38 -3.61 -20.60 -5.23
N GLU A 39 -2.36 -21.08 -5.21
CA GLU A 39 -2.02 -22.42 -5.73
C GLU A 39 -2.27 -23.55 -4.73
N ARG A 40 -2.30 -23.21 -3.43
CA ARG A 40 -2.46 -24.15 -2.32
C ARG A 40 -3.54 -23.62 -1.36
N PRO A 41 -4.83 -23.83 -1.70
CA PRO A 41 -5.95 -23.27 -0.94
C PRO A 41 -5.96 -23.65 0.54
N GLU A 42 -5.37 -24.80 0.90
CA GLU A 42 -5.20 -25.24 2.29
C GLU A 42 -4.42 -24.24 3.16
N LEU A 43 -3.64 -23.35 2.54
CA LEU A 43 -2.84 -22.33 3.23
C LEU A 43 -3.65 -21.07 3.60
N ALA A 44 -4.88 -20.94 3.13
CA ALA A 44 -5.74 -19.78 3.41
C ALA A 44 -6.10 -19.64 4.91
N HIS A 45 -6.14 -20.77 5.63
CA HIS A 45 -6.66 -20.83 6.99
C HIS A 45 -5.61 -21.18 8.04
N VAL A 46 -4.33 -21.19 7.66
CA VAL A 46 -3.21 -21.48 8.58
C VAL A 46 -2.23 -20.32 8.61
N PRO A 47 -1.58 -20.04 9.75
CA PRO A 47 -0.48 -19.09 9.82
C PRO A 47 0.65 -19.52 8.88
N MET A 48 0.96 -18.66 7.90
CA MET A 48 2.00 -18.90 6.91
C MET A 48 2.92 -17.69 6.77
N ALA A 49 4.19 -17.96 6.47
CA ALA A 49 5.17 -16.97 6.06
C ALA A 49 5.96 -17.45 4.83
N VAL A 50 6.30 -16.51 3.95
CA VAL A 50 7.23 -16.73 2.85
C VAL A 50 8.63 -16.31 3.27
N GLY A 51 9.61 -17.17 3.03
CA GLY A 51 11.01 -16.99 3.43
C GLY A 51 11.50 -18.22 4.17
N GLY A 52 12.25 -18.04 5.25
CA GLY A 52 12.75 -19.15 6.04
C GLY A 52 13.15 -18.76 7.46
N MET A 53 13.87 -19.66 8.13
CA MET A 53 14.29 -19.48 9.53
C MET A 53 15.17 -18.25 9.75
N SER A 54 15.95 -17.85 8.75
CA SER A 54 16.80 -16.65 8.83
C SER A 54 16.01 -15.36 8.68
N MET A 55 15.10 -15.26 7.72
CA MET A 55 14.34 -14.04 7.44
C MET A 55 13.02 -14.33 6.73
N ILE A 56 11.97 -13.60 7.14
CA ILE A 56 10.65 -13.60 6.50
C ILE A 56 10.54 -12.44 5.51
N CYS A 57 10.11 -12.75 4.28
CA CYS A 57 9.79 -11.77 3.25
C CYS A 57 8.38 -11.20 3.47
N THR A 58 7.39 -12.07 3.64
CA THR A 58 6.01 -11.69 3.94
C THR A 58 5.31 -12.75 4.77
N ALA A 59 4.25 -12.35 5.46
CA ALA A 59 3.38 -13.22 6.24
C ALA A 59 1.92 -12.97 5.85
N ASN A 60 1.13 -14.05 5.78
CA ASN A 60 -0.31 -13.93 5.54
C ASN A 60 -1.01 -13.30 6.77
N TYR A 61 -2.27 -12.88 6.60
CA TYR A 61 -3.01 -12.21 7.66
C TYR A 61 -3.25 -13.12 8.88
N GLU A 62 -3.36 -14.44 8.69
CA GLU A 62 -3.45 -15.41 9.79
C GLU A 62 -2.19 -15.39 10.67
N ALA A 63 -0.99 -15.39 10.08
CA ALA A 63 0.26 -15.28 10.83
C ALA A 63 0.44 -13.90 11.50
N ARG A 64 -0.06 -12.83 10.87
CA ARG A 64 0.02 -11.47 11.43
C ARG A 64 -0.76 -11.33 12.74
N LYS A 65 -1.81 -12.13 12.97
CA LYS A 65 -2.54 -12.18 14.26
C LYS A 65 -1.64 -12.59 15.43
N PHE A 66 -0.58 -13.36 15.17
CA PHE A 66 0.42 -13.78 16.15
C PHE A 66 1.60 -12.79 16.25
N GLY A 67 1.54 -11.65 15.56
CA GLY A 67 2.63 -10.67 15.50
C GLY A 67 3.75 -11.02 14.51
N VAL A 68 3.61 -12.11 13.74
CA VAL A 68 4.56 -12.45 12.67
C VAL A 68 4.45 -11.41 11.54
N ARG A 69 5.59 -10.87 11.10
CA ARG A 69 5.65 -9.79 10.09
C ARG A 69 6.86 -9.94 9.18
N SER A 70 6.83 -9.24 8.06
CA SER A 70 7.99 -9.07 7.18
C SER A 70 9.20 -8.53 7.93
N ALA A 71 10.39 -8.89 7.46
CA ALA A 71 11.69 -8.53 8.05
C ALA A 71 11.89 -9.04 9.50
N MET A 72 11.09 -10.02 9.93
CA MET A 72 11.30 -10.76 11.18
C MET A 72 12.12 -12.03 10.89
N PRO A 73 13.13 -12.37 11.72
CA PRO A 73 13.77 -13.66 11.63
C PRO A 73 12.79 -14.81 11.89
N GLY A 74 12.80 -15.84 11.04
CA GLY A 74 11.86 -16.96 11.12
C GLY A 74 11.94 -17.73 12.44
N PHE A 75 13.12 -17.82 13.07
CA PHE A 75 13.25 -18.44 14.39
C PHE A 75 12.54 -17.66 15.50
N ILE A 76 12.40 -16.34 15.37
CA ILE A 76 11.60 -15.52 16.29
C ILE A 76 10.13 -15.75 15.99
N ALA A 77 9.74 -15.75 14.71
CA ALA A 77 8.37 -15.99 14.31
C ALA A 77 7.84 -17.36 14.78
N ARG A 78 8.68 -18.41 14.76
CA ARG A 78 8.36 -19.74 15.32
C ARG A 78 8.10 -19.72 16.82
N LYS A 79 8.76 -18.84 17.58
CA LYS A 79 8.47 -18.68 19.01
C LYS A 79 7.11 -18.01 19.23
N LEU A 80 6.73 -17.06 18.35
CA LEU A 80 5.42 -16.40 18.39
C LEU A 80 4.27 -17.31 17.91
N CYS A 81 4.55 -18.16 16.92
CA CYS A 81 3.61 -19.09 16.31
C CYS A 81 4.31 -20.43 16.05
N PRO A 82 4.26 -21.39 17.01
CA PRO A 82 4.95 -22.67 16.89
C PRO A 82 4.52 -23.48 15.66
N HIS A 83 3.27 -23.34 15.22
CA HIS A 83 2.68 -24.03 14.07
C HIS A 83 2.79 -23.24 12.75
N LEU A 84 3.61 -22.19 12.69
CA LEU A 84 3.82 -21.38 11.48
C LEU A 84 4.34 -22.22 10.30
N VAL A 85 3.66 -22.14 9.16
CA VAL A 85 4.10 -22.81 7.92
C VAL A 85 5.04 -21.88 7.15
N PHE A 86 6.20 -22.40 6.73
CA PHE A 86 7.12 -21.68 5.86
C PHE A 86 6.96 -22.12 4.41
N CYS A 87 6.88 -21.14 3.51
CA CYS A 87 6.93 -21.35 2.07
C CYS A 87 8.22 -20.73 1.52
N ALA A 88 8.91 -21.47 0.66
CA ALA A 88 10.09 -20.94 -0.03
C ALA A 88 9.70 -19.78 -0.96
N THR A 89 10.62 -18.86 -1.16
CA THR A 89 10.47 -17.78 -2.15
C THR A 89 10.48 -18.33 -3.57
N ASP A 90 9.54 -17.88 -4.41
CA ASP A 90 9.54 -18.16 -5.84
C ASP A 90 9.33 -16.86 -6.64
N PHE A 91 10.45 -16.19 -6.97
CA PHE A 91 10.39 -14.92 -7.68
C PHE A 91 9.91 -15.03 -9.12
N SER A 92 9.95 -16.22 -9.72
CA SER A 92 9.39 -16.42 -11.06
C SER A 92 7.88 -16.28 -11.02
N LYS A 93 7.23 -16.94 -10.04
CA LYS A 93 5.79 -16.78 -9.78
C LYS A 93 5.41 -15.34 -9.44
N TYR A 94 6.17 -14.69 -8.55
CA TYR A 94 5.85 -13.31 -8.15
C TYR A 94 5.94 -12.33 -9.31
N ARG A 95 6.94 -12.49 -10.19
CA ARG A 95 7.04 -11.68 -11.42
C ARG A 95 5.92 -11.98 -12.42
N HIS A 96 5.50 -13.24 -12.53
CA HIS A 96 4.37 -13.61 -13.38
C HIS A 96 3.08 -12.88 -12.95
N TYR A 97 2.67 -13.02 -11.69
CA TYR A 97 1.48 -12.33 -11.18
C TYR A 97 1.63 -10.80 -11.19
N ALA A 98 2.81 -10.26 -10.89
CA ALA A 98 3.07 -8.83 -11.02
C ALA A 98 2.94 -8.34 -12.48
N GLY A 99 3.30 -9.17 -13.46
CA GLY A 99 3.06 -8.88 -14.87
C GLY A 99 1.58 -8.73 -15.17
N MET A 100 0.76 -9.68 -14.69
CA MET A 100 -0.69 -9.65 -14.88
C MET A 100 -1.35 -8.41 -14.25
N THR A 101 -0.95 -8.03 -13.04
CA THR A 101 -1.47 -6.82 -12.38
C THR A 101 -1.05 -5.55 -13.12
N ARG A 102 0.17 -5.50 -13.64
CA ARG A 102 0.66 -4.38 -14.47
C ARG A 102 -0.13 -4.24 -15.78
N GLU A 103 -0.54 -5.34 -16.42
CA GLU A 103 -1.44 -5.26 -17.59
C GLU A 103 -2.81 -4.69 -17.23
N VAL A 104 -3.31 -4.93 -16.01
CA VAL A 104 -4.51 -4.28 -15.51
C VAL A 104 -4.26 -2.78 -15.33
N PHE A 105 -3.16 -2.39 -14.68
CA PHE A 105 -2.84 -0.99 -14.39
C PHE A 105 -2.74 -0.13 -15.66
N ARG A 106 -2.13 -0.67 -16.73
CA ARG A 106 -2.03 -0.01 -18.04
C ARG A 106 -3.36 0.45 -18.65
N ARG A 107 -4.48 -0.16 -18.26
CA ARG A 107 -5.82 0.21 -18.75
C ARG A 107 -6.27 1.58 -18.22
N TYR A 108 -5.75 1.97 -17.05
CA TYR A 108 -6.13 3.19 -16.32
C TYR A 108 -5.08 4.29 -16.46
N ASP A 109 -3.80 3.90 -16.51
CA ASP A 109 -2.67 4.79 -16.70
C ASP A 109 -1.56 4.05 -17.46
N VAL A 110 -1.23 4.50 -18.67
CA VAL A 110 -0.21 3.86 -19.51
C VAL A 110 1.20 4.11 -18.97
N ASP A 111 1.40 5.25 -18.28
CA ASP A 111 2.68 5.71 -17.75
C ASP A 111 2.79 5.50 -16.23
N PHE A 112 2.01 4.57 -15.68
CA PHE A 112 1.99 4.26 -14.26
C PHE A 112 3.39 3.91 -13.73
N ASP A 113 3.62 4.22 -12.45
CA ASP A 113 4.92 3.99 -11.79
C ASP A 113 4.82 2.79 -10.83
N ALA A 114 5.55 1.71 -11.12
CA ALA A 114 5.63 0.53 -10.27
C ALA A 114 6.78 0.64 -9.26
N GLY A 115 6.45 0.82 -7.97
CA GLY A 115 7.45 0.89 -6.90
C GLY A 115 8.12 -0.46 -6.61
N SER A 116 7.38 -1.55 -6.79
CA SER A 116 7.82 -2.92 -6.50
C SER A 116 7.10 -3.94 -7.38
N LEU A 117 7.12 -5.22 -6.99
CA LEU A 117 6.29 -6.25 -7.61
C LEU A 117 4.81 -6.16 -7.18
N ASP A 118 4.54 -5.59 -6.01
CA ASP A 118 3.22 -5.55 -5.38
C ASP A 118 2.62 -4.14 -5.27
N GLU A 119 3.34 -3.08 -5.63
CA GLU A 119 2.85 -1.72 -5.51
C GLU A 119 3.00 -0.89 -6.79
N ALA A 120 2.00 -0.03 -7.04
CA ALA A 120 1.98 0.87 -8.20
C ALA A 120 1.23 2.16 -7.90
N TYR A 121 1.61 3.23 -8.61
CA TYR A 121 0.96 4.54 -8.60
C TYR A 121 0.39 4.83 -9.98
N LEU A 122 -0.90 5.17 -10.04
CA LEU A 122 -1.63 5.48 -11.27
C LEU A 122 -2.22 6.88 -11.16
N GLU A 123 -2.02 7.72 -12.18
CA GLU A 123 -2.66 9.03 -12.30
C GLU A 123 -3.92 8.89 -13.16
N VAL A 124 -5.08 8.79 -12.52
CA VAL A 124 -6.32 8.37 -13.18
C VAL A 124 -7.20 9.54 -13.65
N SER A 125 -6.77 10.79 -13.51
CA SER A 125 -7.61 11.95 -13.90
C SER A 125 -8.07 11.87 -15.36
N ALA A 126 -7.21 11.47 -16.29
CA ALA A 126 -7.58 11.32 -17.70
C ALA A 126 -8.60 10.18 -17.93
N TYR A 127 -8.43 9.06 -17.22
CA TYR A 127 -9.37 7.93 -17.27
C TYR A 127 -10.74 8.33 -16.74
N MET A 128 -10.78 9.03 -15.60
CA MET A 128 -12.01 9.54 -15.01
C MET A 128 -12.72 10.54 -15.93
N ALA A 129 -11.98 11.47 -16.55
CA ALA A 129 -12.55 12.44 -17.48
C ALA A 129 -13.21 11.78 -18.70
N ARG A 130 -12.60 10.69 -19.20
CA ARG A 130 -13.13 9.94 -20.35
C ARG A 130 -14.37 9.10 -20.01
N THR A 131 -14.44 8.55 -18.80
CA THR A 131 -15.47 7.57 -18.40
C THR A 131 -16.60 8.18 -17.58
N GLY A 132 -16.38 9.37 -16.99
CA GLY A 132 -17.30 9.98 -16.03
C GLY A 132 -17.31 9.27 -14.66
N MET A 133 -16.40 8.33 -14.41
CA MET A 133 -16.36 7.57 -13.16
C MET A 133 -15.82 8.41 -12.00
N THR A 134 -16.35 8.15 -10.81
CA THR A 134 -15.84 8.74 -9.56
C THR A 134 -14.51 8.09 -9.16
N PRO A 135 -13.67 8.77 -8.36
CA PRO A 135 -12.40 8.20 -7.88
C PRO A 135 -12.59 6.85 -7.16
N ASP A 136 -13.64 6.73 -6.36
CA ASP A 136 -13.99 5.50 -5.63
C ASP A 136 -14.37 4.36 -6.59
N ALA A 137 -15.17 4.66 -7.61
CA ALA A 137 -15.56 3.69 -8.62
C ALA A 137 -14.36 3.18 -9.43
N VAL A 138 -13.42 4.06 -9.81
CA VAL A 138 -12.20 3.64 -10.52
C VAL A 138 -11.33 2.74 -9.64
N ALA A 139 -11.15 3.08 -8.35
CA ALA A 139 -10.39 2.22 -7.44
C ALA A 139 -11.04 0.84 -7.25
N ALA A 140 -12.37 0.79 -7.14
CA ALA A 140 -13.10 -0.48 -7.05
C ALA A 140 -12.97 -1.30 -8.34
N GLU A 141 -13.02 -0.65 -9.51
CA GLU A 141 -12.84 -1.29 -10.81
C GLU A 141 -11.43 -1.86 -10.98
N VAL A 142 -10.38 -1.10 -10.61
CA VAL A 142 -8.99 -1.56 -10.61
C VAL A 142 -8.84 -2.82 -9.75
N ARG A 143 -9.36 -2.80 -8.52
CA ARG A 143 -9.29 -3.94 -7.59
C ARG A 143 -10.05 -5.16 -8.11
N ALA A 144 -11.25 -4.96 -8.66
CA ALA A 144 -12.03 -6.03 -9.26
C ALA A 144 -11.34 -6.64 -10.48
N ALA A 145 -10.74 -5.81 -11.33
CA ALA A 145 -9.96 -6.26 -12.48
C ALA A 145 -8.72 -7.05 -12.05
N VAL A 146 -7.96 -6.57 -11.06
CA VAL A 146 -6.82 -7.32 -10.49
C VAL A 146 -7.27 -8.70 -10.00
N ARG A 147 -8.33 -8.76 -9.19
CA ARG A 147 -8.86 -10.01 -8.66
C ARG A 147 -9.28 -10.96 -9.77
N LYS A 148 -9.97 -10.46 -10.79
CA LYS A 148 -10.44 -11.24 -11.94
C LYS A 148 -9.26 -11.80 -12.75
N GLU A 149 -8.34 -10.94 -13.19
CA GLU A 149 -7.26 -11.35 -14.10
C GLU A 149 -6.28 -12.29 -13.41
N THR A 150 -5.98 -12.07 -12.14
CA THR A 150 -5.05 -12.94 -11.38
C THR A 150 -5.70 -14.24 -10.90
N GLY A 151 -7.00 -14.44 -11.12
CA GLY A 151 -7.73 -15.61 -10.64
C GLY A 151 -8.02 -15.62 -9.13
N GLY A 152 -7.81 -14.50 -8.43
CA GLY A 152 -8.22 -14.37 -7.03
C GLY A 152 -7.35 -13.52 -6.10
N LEU A 153 -6.22 -12.96 -6.56
CA LEU A 153 -5.39 -12.10 -5.71
C LEU A 153 -6.10 -10.78 -5.41
N THR A 154 -6.04 -10.34 -4.16
CA THR A 154 -6.64 -9.08 -3.73
C THR A 154 -5.59 -7.98 -3.63
N CYS A 155 -6.05 -6.74 -3.77
CA CYS A 155 -5.26 -5.57 -3.48
C CYS A 155 -6.09 -4.53 -2.75
N SER A 156 -5.40 -3.70 -1.99
CA SER A 156 -5.96 -2.52 -1.37
C SER A 156 -5.56 -1.27 -2.13
N ALA A 157 -6.43 -0.26 -2.15
CA ALA A 157 -6.23 0.95 -2.93
C ALA A 157 -6.39 2.22 -2.09
N GLY A 158 -5.55 3.21 -2.33
CA GLY A 158 -5.67 4.52 -1.73
C GLY A 158 -5.82 5.56 -2.82
N VAL A 159 -6.83 6.42 -2.71
CA VAL A 159 -7.11 7.46 -3.70
C VAL A 159 -6.93 8.82 -3.05
N ALA A 160 -6.11 9.68 -3.63
CA ALA A 160 -5.87 11.00 -3.10
C ALA A 160 -5.31 11.98 -4.16
N PRO A 161 -5.23 13.28 -3.87
CA PRO A 161 -4.73 14.28 -4.82
C PRO A 161 -3.22 14.21 -5.09
N THR A 162 -2.48 13.46 -4.28
CA THR A 162 -1.02 13.29 -4.45
C THR A 162 -0.61 11.84 -4.22
N ARG A 163 0.48 11.41 -4.87
CA ARG A 163 1.09 10.08 -4.68
C ARG A 163 1.30 9.72 -3.21
N ARG A 164 1.82 10.67 -2.41
CA ARG A 164 2.14 10.43 -1.00
C ARG A 164 0.89 10.18 -0.16
N LEU A 165 -0.17 10.96 -0.38
CA LEU A 165 -1.45 10.75 0.31
C LEU A 165 -2.12 9.45 -0.14
N ALA A 166 -2.05 9.12 -1.43
CA ALA A 166 -2.60 7.88 -1.98
C ALA A 166 -1.94 6.66 -1.31
N LYS A 167 -0.61 6.67 -1.14
CA LYS A 167 0.12 5.61 -0.42
C LYS A 167 -0.33 5.46 1.04
N VAL A 168 -0.56 6.57 1.74
CA VAL A 168 -1.08 6.53 3.12
C VAL A 168 -2.47 5.89 3.13
N CYS A 169 -3.35 6.32 2.23
CA CYS A 169 -4.72 5.84 2.16
C CYS A 169 -4.81 4.33 1.87
N SER A 170 -3.94 3.79 1.02
CA SER A 170 -4.00 2.36 0.65
C SER A 170 -3.72 1.42 1.81
N ASP A 171 -3.03 1.90 2.85
CA ASP A 171 -2.71 1.10 4.05
C ASP A 171 -3.81 1.17 5.12
N MET A 172 -4.76 2.11 5.05
CA MET A 172 -5.75 2.35 6.11
C MET A 172 -6.80 1.25 6.22
N ASN A 173 -7.27 0.74 5.08
CA ASN A 173 -8.37 -0.23 5.01
C ASN A 173 -7.91 -1.62 4.54
N LYS A 174 -6.64 -1.98 4.76
CA LYS A 174 -6.14 -3.32 4.44
C LYS A 174 -6.73 -4.40 5.36
N PRO A 175 -6.92 -5.64 4.88
CA PRO A 175 -6.82 -6.10 3.47
C PRO A 175 -8.05 -5.82 2.63
N ASP A 176 -7.89 -5.93 1.31
CA ASP A 176 -8.96 -5.90 0.30
C ASP A 176 -9.96 -4.76 0.51
N GLY A 177 -9.42 -3.57 0.78
CA GLY A 177 -10.22 -2.38 1.01
C GLY A 177 -9.66 -1.18 0.26
N GLN A 178 -10.43 -0.10 0.27
CA GLN A 178 -9.97 1.17 -0.28
C GLN A 178 -10.33 2.35 0.59
N LYS A 179 -9.54 3.42 0.48
CA LYS A 179 -9.81 4.70 1.15
C LYS A 179 -9.62 5.82 0.14
N VAL A 180 -10.63 6.69 0.05
CA VAL A 180 -10.62 7.89 -0.78
C VAL A 180 -10.49 9.12 0.11
N VAL A 181 -9.66 10.06 -0.33
CA VAL A 181 -9.56 11.43 0.16
C VAL A 181 -9.70 12.32 -1.05
N GLY A 182 -10.70 13.20 -1.05
CA GLY A 182 -11.03 14.05 -2.16
C GLY A 182 -10.00 15.16 -2.41
N ALA A 183 -10.21 15.87 -3.52
CA ALA A 183 -9.47 17.07 -3.92
C ALA A 183 -9.89 18.31 -3.11
N ASP A 184 -10.02 18.16 -1.79
CA ASP A 184 -10.38 19.24 -0.88
C ASP A 184 -9.30 19.44 0.20
N ARG A 185 -8.92 20.70 0.43
CA ARG A 185 -7.87 21.04 1.40
C ARG A 185 -8.29 20.66 2.82
N THR A 186 -9.56 20.88 3.18
CA THR A 186 -10.07 20.62 4.53
C THR A 186 -10.03 19.12 4.82
N GLU A 187 -10.46 18.31 3.85
CA GLU A 187 -10.44 16.85 3.96
C GLU A 187 -9.01 16.30 4.06
N VAL A 188 -8.07 16.83 3.27
CA VAL A 188 -6.64 16.48 3.38
C VAL A 188 -6.07 16.83 4.75
N LEU A 189 -6.37 18.02 5.28
CA LEU A 189 -5.89 18.43 6.60
C LEU A 189 -6.50 17.58 7.72
N ALA A 190 -7.78 17.24 7.62
CA ALA A 190 -8.45 16.37 8.60
C ALA A 190 -7.79 14.98 8.65
N LEU A 191 -7.44 14.41 7.49
CA LEU A 191 -6.68 13.16 7.43
C LEU A 191 -5.33 13.32 8.14
N LEU A 192 -4.54 14.33 7.75
CA LEU A 192 -3.18 14.54 8.25
C LEU A 192 -3.15 14.81 9.76
N ALA A 193 -4.13 15.53 10.30
CA ALA A 193 -4.20 15.85 11.72
C ALA A 193 -4.34 14.60 12.62
N SER A 194 -4.97 13.54 12.10
CA SER A 194 -5.15 12.27 12.82
C SER A 194 -4.01 11.27 12.62
N LEU A 195 -3.10 11.54 11.68
CA LEU A 195 -2.16 10.55 11.19
C LEU A 195 -0.88 10.52 12.04
N PRO A 196 -0.51 9.35 12.62
CA PRO A 196 0.80 9.22 13.27
C PRO A 196 1.91 9.48 12.26
N VAL A 197 2.94 10.26 12.63
CA VAL A 197 4.06 10.61 11.72
C VAL A 197 4.72 9.39 11.08
N ARG A 198 4.76 8.26 11.81
CA ARG A 198 5.32 7.00 11.34
C ARG A 198 4.61 6.38 10.14
N LYS A 199 3.37 6.79 9.86
CA LYS A 199 2.60 6.36 8.69
C LYS A 199 2.97 7.14 7.43
N ILE A 200 3.71 8.23 7.53
CA ILE A 200 4.17 9.01 6.38
C ILE A 200 5.40 8.31 5.78
N GLY A 201 5.33 7.98 4.49
CA GLY A 201 6.44 7.39 3.73
C GLY A 201 7.70 8.24 3.86
N GLY A 202 8.82 7.61 4.23
CA GLY A 202 10.10 8.26 4.51
C GLY A 202 10.42 8.38 6.00
N ILE A 203 9.42 8.36 6.90
CA ILE A 203 9.64 8.45 8.35
C ILE A 203 9.83 7.04 8.93
N GLY A 204 11.09 6.66 9.16
CA GLY A 204 11.47 5.40 9.81
C GLY A 204 11.51 5.49 11.35
N LYS A 205 11.78 4.36 12.01
CA LYS A 205 11.82 4.26 13.49
C LYS A 205 12.76 5.26 14.16
N VAL A 206 13.89 5.57 13.52
CA VAL A 206 14.88 6.51 14.07
C VAL A 206 14.35 7.95 14.02
N GLN A 207 13.80 8.36 12.88
CA GLN A 207 13.22 9.70 12.72
C GLN A 207 11.99 9.90 13.60
N GLU A 208 11.11 8.89 13.69
CA GLU A 208 9.96 8.89 14.61
C GLU A 208 10.40 9.13 16.05
N ARG A 209 11.41 8.41 16.55
CA ARG A 209 11.96 8.63 17.89
C ARG A 209 12.55 10.02 18.07
N GLY A 210 13.24 10.53 17.04
CA GLY A 210 13.78 11.89 17.05
C GLY A 210 12.69 12.94 17.18
N LEU A 211 11.62 12.82 16.40
CA LEU A 211 10.45 13.71 16.46
C LEU A 211 9.72 13.62 17.80
N ALA A 212 9.53 12.40 18.33
CA ALA A 212 8.89 12.19 19.62
C ALA A 212 9.66 12.84 20.78
N ALA A 213 10.99 12.94 20.70
CA ALA A 213 11.80 13.65 21.69
C ALA A 213 11.50 15.16 21.75
N PHE A 214 10.87 15.72 20.71
CA PHE A 214 10.38 17.10 20.66
C PHE A 214 8.86 17.22 20.87
N GLY A 215 8.18 16.12 21.22
CA GLY A 215 6.73 16.11 21.46
C GLY A 215 5.87 16.11 20.19
N VAL A 216 6.44 15.70 19.05
CA VAL A 216 5.76 15.53 17.76
C VAL A 216 5.31 14.09 17.56
#